data_AF-A0A1V4XA08-F1
#
_entry.id   AF-A0A1V4XA08-F1
#
_cell.length_a   1.000
_cell.length_b   1.000
_cell.length_c   1.000
_cell.angle_alpha   90.00
_cell.angle_beta   90.00
_cell.angle_gamma   90.00
#
_symmetry.space_group_name_H-M   'P 1'
#
loop_
_entity.id
_entity.type
_entity.pdbx_description
1 polymer ?
#
loop_
_entity_poly.entity_id
_entity_poly.type
_entity_poly.pdbx_seq_one_letter_code
_entity_poly.pdbx_strand_id
1 'polypeptide(L)'
;MTGSSQILDKAGGGANSVQDFKNRRAKFSSKELELRLKTAIDMNLQTIKDQVYINIVDGGLKIQIVDKEGSLMFPLGSAEPTPKAKEILKIVSENIKGNNSKIVVEGHTDAAPFKSAQTTNWELSTSRASAARRELENNSIDPGRIAKVVGYADQDLFIPQNPMDARNRRISIIVLQPK
;
A
#
# COMPACT_ATOMS: atom_id res chain seq x y z
N MET A 1 41.33 59.93 19.51
CA MET A 1 42.11 59.05 18.62
C MET A 1 41.87 57.62 19.07
N THR A 2 41.53 56.74 18.12
CA THR A 2 41.61 55.25 18.16
C THR A 2 40.86 54.56 19.33
N GLY A 3 39.69 53.92 19.18
CA GLY A 3 39.24 53.05 18.10
C GLY A 3 39.71 51.63 18.34
N SER A 4 38.83 50.72 18.78
CA SER A 4 38.82 49.28 18.41
C SER A 4 37.62 48.56 19.03
N SER A 5 36.72 48.17 18.13
CA SER A 5 35.59 47.26 18.31
C SER A 5 36.09 45.84 18.60
N GLN A 6 35.44 45.13 19.51
CA GLN A 6 35.49 43.66 19.57
C GLN A 6 34.07 43.11 19.42
N ILE A 7 33.75 42.74 18.18
CA ILE A 7 32.78 41.70 17.83
C ILE A 7 33.60 40.50 17.37
N LEU A 8 33.22 39.29 17.79
CA LEU A 8 33.46 37.93 17.24
C LEU A 8 33.16 36.95 18.40
N ASP A 9 32.45 35.83 18.33
CA ASP A 9 31.70 35.18 17.26
C ASP A 9 30.86 34.07 17.95
N LYS A 10 29.53 34.03 17.76
CA LYS A 10 28.68 32.88 18.13
C LYS A 10 27.90 32.44 16.90
N ALA A 11 28.58 31.79 15.97
CA ALA A 11 27.97 31.07 14.86
C ALA A 11 27.98 29.57 15.14
N GLY A 12 26.95 29.07 15.80
CA GLY A 12 26.74 27.65 16.07
C GLY A 12 25.26 27.27 15.95
N GLY A 13 24.66 27.46 14.77
CA GLY A 13 23.22 27.25 14.58
C GLY A 13 22.77 26.74 13.20
N GLY A 14 23.68 26.34 12.31
CA GLY A 14 23.35 26.04 10.91
C GLY A 14 23.03 24.58 10.56
N ALA A 15 23.41 23.61 11.40
CA ALA A 15 23.35 22.19 11.02
C ALA A 15 22.00 21.50 11.33
N ASN A 16 21.23 21.98 12.32
CA ASN A 16 19.96 21.34 12.72
C ASN A 16 18.75 21.75 11.86
N SER A 17 18.78 22.92 11.22
CA SER A 17 17.62 23.42 10.47
C SER A 17 17.41 22.70 9.13
N VAL A 18 18.48 22.34 8.42
CA VAL A 18 18.38 21.66 7.11
C VAL A 18 17.91 20.21 7.24
N GLN A 19 18.27 19.53 8.33
CA GLN A 19 17.83 18.16 8.63
C GLN A 19 16.35 18.13 9.06
N ASP A 20 15.90 19.14 9.83
CA ASP A 20 14.51 19.29 10.27
C ASP A 20 13.55 19.63 9.12
N PHE A 21 13.99 20.38 8.10
CA PHE A 21 13.17 20.65 6.91
C PHE A 21 13.01 19.42 6.01
N LYS A 22 14.02 18.54 5.90
CA LYS A 22 13.89 17.26 5.17
C LYS A 22 12.97 16.27 5.87
N ASN A 23 12.80 16.39 7.19
CA ASN A 23 11.99 15.48 8.01
C ASN A 23 10.52 15.90 8.19
N ARG A 24 10.11 17.09 7.77
CA ARG A 24 8.68 17.45 7.65
C ARG A 24 8.05 16.86 6.38
N ARG A 25 8.17 15.55 6.18
CA ARG A 25 7.36 14.88 5.17
C ARG A 25 5.91 14.83 5.65
N ALA A 26 4.97 15.15 4.77
CA ALA A 26 3.56 15.21 5.10
C ALA A 26 3.10 13.88 5.74
N LYS A 27 2.62 13.94 6.99
CA LYS A 27 1.91 12.83 7.62
C LYS A 27 0.42 13.08 7.37
N PHE A 28 -0.14 12.45 6.33
CA PHE A 28 -1.59 12.41 6.19
C PHE A 28 -2.14 11.42 7.22
N SER A 29 -3.18 11.83 7.93
CA SER A 29 -3.99 10.94 8.76
C SER A 29 -4.67 9.87 7.90
N SER A 30 -5.05 8.74 8.51
CA SER A 30 -5.81 7.68 7.80
C SER A 30 -7.08 8.23 7.16
N LYS A 31 -7.74 9.22 7.80
CA LYS A 31 -8.97 9.84 7.29
C LYS A 31 -8.74 10.72 6.07
N GLU A 32 -7.64 11.48 6.04
CA GLU A 32 -7.27 12.27 4.86
C GLU A 32 -6.87 11.36 3.68
N LEU A 33 -6.11 10.29 3.96
CA LEU A 33 -5.77 9.30 2.94
C LEU A 33 -7.02 8.59 2.40
N GLU A 34 -7.95 8.21 3.28
CA GLU A 34 -9.21 7.58 2.90
C GLU A 34 -9.99 8.46 1.93
N LEU A 35 -10.17 9.75 2.27
CA LEU A 35 -10.90 10.69 1.43
C LEU A 35 -10.21 10.87 0.07
N ARG A 36 -8.89 11.04 0.05
CA ARG A 36 -8.11 11.20 -1.19
C ARG A 36 -8.23 9.99 -2.10
N LEU A 37 -8.08 8.79 -1.53
CA LEU A 37 -8.19 7.54 -2.28
C LEU A 37 -9.60 7.33 -2.80
N LYS A 38 -10.64 7.55 -1.99
CA LYS A 38 -12.04 7.45 -2.45
C LYS A 38 -12.30 8.39 -3.62
N THR A 39 -11.91 9.66 -3.52
CA THR A 39 -12.02 10.62 -4.62
C THR A 39 -11.24 10.19 -5.86
N ALA A 40 -10.00 9.74 -5.70
CA ALA A 40 -9.17 9.32 -6.84
C ALA A 40 -9.73 8.10 -7.56
N ILE A 41 -10.19 7.08 -6.82
CA ILE A 41 -10.89 5.92 -7.38
C ILE A 41 -12.19 6.38 -8.05
N ASP A 42 -12.91 7.31 -7.43
CA ASP A 42 -14.19 7.78 -7.96
C ASP A 42 -14.06 8.48 -9.31
N MET A 43 -12.99 9.26 -9.49
CA MET A 43 -12.70 10.03 -10.70
C MET A 43 -12.10 9.18 -11.82
N ASN A 44 -11.19 8.26 -11.49
CA ASN A 44 -10.39 7.55 -12.48
C ASN A 44 -10.96 6.18 -12.87
N LEU A 45 -11.78 5.57 -12.01
CA LEU A 45 -12.01 4.12 -12.05
C LEU A 45 -13.49 3.74 -11.93
N GLN A 46 -14.37 4.36 -12.72
CA GLN A 46 -15.81 4.14 -12.60
C GLN A 46 -16.25 2.68 -12.75
N THR A 47 -15.55 1.88 -13.54
CA THR A 47 -15.88 0.48 -13.81
C THR A 47 -15.36 -0.51 -12.77
N ILE A 48 -14.52 -0.06 -11.83
CA ILE A 48 -13.83 -0.96 -10.88
C ILE A 48 -13.91 -0.49 -9.41
N LYS A 49 -14.75 0.51 -9.14
CA LYS A 49 -15.01 1.02 -7.77
C LYS A 49 -15.47 -0.10 -6.83
N ASP A 50 -16.27 -1.04 -7.34
CA ASP A 50 -16.82 -2.17 -6.59
C ASP A 50 -15.76 -3.26 -6.28
N GLN A 51 -14.54 -3.10 -6.79
CA GLN A 51 -13.39 -3.97 -6.54
C GLN A 51 -12.34 -3.35 -5.61
N VAL A 52 -12.57 -2.12 -5.12
CA VAL A 52 -11.66 -1.41 -4.21
C VAL A 52 -12.41 -1.01 -2.94
N TYR A 53 -12.03 -1.63 -1.82
CA TYR A 53 -12.62 -1.36 -0.51
C TYR A 53 -11.60 -0.61 0.33
N ILE A 54 -12.00 0.53 0.89
CA ILE A 54 -11.14 1.39 1.69
C ILE A 54 -11.80 1.60 3.04
N ASN A 55 -11.13 1.18 4.11
CA ASN A 55 -11.62 1.32 5.46
C ASN A 55 -10.49 1.63 6.44
N ILE A 56 -10.78 2.49 7.42
CA ILE A 56 -9.90 2.69 8.57
C ILE A 56 -9.95 1.43 9.44
N VAL A 57 -8.80 0.98 9.91
CA VAL A 57 -8.64 -0.15 10.83
C VAL A 57 -7.76 0.26 11.99
N ASP A 58 -7.75 -0.55 13.05
CA ASP A 58 -6.79 -0.39 14.13
C ASP A 58 -5.37 -0.47 13.57
N GLY A 59 -4.62 0.63 13.72
CA GLY A 59 -3.25 0.74 13.23
C GLY A 59 -3.09 1.32 11.83
N GLY A 60 -4.14 1.76 11.11
CA GLY A 60 -3.94 2.47 9.84
C GLY A 60 -5.14 2.56 8.89
N LEU A 61 -4.83 2.75 7.61
CA LEU A 61 -5.80 2.67 6.51
C LEU A 61 -5.60 1.37 5.74
N LYS A 62 -6.63 0.53 5.64
CA LYS A 62 -6.63 -0.69 4.84
C LYS A 62 -7.32 -0.45 3.50
N ILE A 63 -6.62 -0.76 2.42
CA ILE A 63 -7.12 -0.76 1.04
C ILE A 63 -7.12 -2.21 0.57
N GLN A 64 -8.27 -2.71 0.13
CA GLN A 64 -8.43 -4.08 -0.38
C GLN A 64 -8.82 -4.03 -1.85
N ILE A 65 -8.06 -4.72 -2.68
CA ILE A 65 -8.28 -4.86 -4.11
C ILE A 65 -8.73 -6.29 -4.35
N VAL A 66 -10.00 -6.49 -4.71
CA VAL A 66 -10.64 -7.81 -4.77
C VAL A 66 -10.94 -8.23 -6.20
N ASP A 67 -10.88 -9.53 -6.47
CA ASP A 67 -11.41 -10.09 -7.71
C ASP A 67 -12.94 -10.01 -7.75
N LYS A 68 -13.46 -10.00 -8.98
CA LYS A 68 -14.88 -10.18 -9.30
C LYS A 68 -14.98 -11.11 -10.50
N GLU A 69 -16.07 -11.87 -10.62
CA GLU A 69 -16.34 -12.65 -11.84
C GLU A 69 -16.31 -11.75 -13.08
N GLY A 70 -15.63 -12.21 -14.14
CA GLY A 70 -15.40 -11.44 -15.36
C GLY A 70 -14.40 -10.28 -15.23
N SER A 71 -13.87 -10.00 -14.02
CA SER A 71 -12.92 -8.91 -13.78
C SER A 71 -11.88 -9.31 -12.73
N LEU A 72 -10.87 -10.04 -13.17
CA LEU A 72 -9.79 -10.56 -12.32
C LEU A 72 -8.67 -9.52 -12.12
N MET A 73 -8.16 -9.43 -10.90
CA MET A 73 -6.95 -8.66 -10.56
C MET A 73 -5.70 -9.51 -10.74
N PHE A 74 -5.83 -10.82 -10.54
CA PHE A 74 -4.81 -11.81 -10.85
C PHE A 74 -5.46 -12.96 -11.62
N PRO A 75 -4.90 -13.40 -12.76
CA PRO A 75 -5.37 -14.60 -13.43
C PRO A 75 -5.31 -15.82 -12.49
N LEU A 76 -6.15 -16.81 -12.75
CA LEU A 76 -6.16 -18.06 -11.99
C LEU A 76 -4.77 -18.72 -12.03
N GLY A 77 -4.25 -19.07 -10.85
CA GLY A 77 -2.93 -19.67 -10.69
C GLY A 77 -1.73 -18.78 -11.02
N SER A 78 -1.95 -17.50 -11.35
CA SER A 78 -0.88 -16.55 -11.63
C SER A 78 -0.68 -15.58 -10.46
N ALA A 79 0.58 -15.24 -10.21
CA ALA A 79 0.99 -14.18 -9.31
C ALA A 79 1.13 -12.81 -10.01
N GLU A 80 1.05 -12.76 -11.34
CA GLU A 80 1.21 -11.52 -12.09
C GLU A 80 -0.10 -10.72 -12.13
N PRO A 81 -0.10 -9.44 -11.72
CA PRO A 81 -1.30 -8.62 -11.71
C PRO A 81 -1.71 -8.27 -13.14
N THR A 82 -3.03 -8.23 -13.37
CA THR A 82 -3.61 -7.78 -14.64
C THR A 82 -3.32 -6.29 -14.88
N PRO A 83 -3.42 -5.78 -16.13
CA PRO A 83 -3.26 -4.34 -16.40
C PRO A 83 -4.18 -3.47 -15.53
N LYS A 84 -5.40 -3.94 -15.29
CA LYS A 84 -6.38 -3.32 -14.40
C LYS A 84 -5.88 -3.25 -12.96
N ALA A 85 -5.36 -4.34 -12.42
CA ALA A 85 -4.78 -4.35 -11.07
C ALA A 85 -3.59 -3.37 -10.96
N LYS A 86 -2.73 -3.31 -12.00
CA LYS A 86 -1.61 -2.36 -12.05
C LYS A 86 -2.07 -0.91 -12.03
N GLU A 87 -3.17 -0.59 -12.72
CA GLU A 87 -3.78 0.75 -12.70
C GLU A 87 -4.28 1.15 -11.30
N ILE A 88 -4.98 0.23 -10.60
CA ILE A 88 -5.40 0.47 -9.22
C ILE A 88 -4.18 0.68 -8.32
N LEU A 89 -3.17 -0.19 -8.42
CA LEU A 89 -1.94 -0.12 -7.62
C LEU A 89 -1.17 1.19 -7.86
N LYS A 90 -1.18 1.70 -9.10
CA LYS A 90 -0.64 3.01 -9.44
C LYS A 90 -1.39 4.14 -8.74
N ILE A 91 -2.72 4.17 -8.82
CA ILE A 91 -3.54 5.20 -8.16
C ILE A 91 -3.35 5.15 -6.64
N VAL A 92 -3.32 3.95 -6.05
CA VAL A 92 -3.01 3.79 -4.62
C VAL A 92 -1.65 4.39 -4.29
N SER A 93 -0.61 4.04 -5.06
CA SER A 93 0.76 4.53 -4.86
C SER A 93 0.84 6.05 -4.95
N GLU A 94 0.22 6.65 -5.96
CA GLU A 94 0.21 8.11 -6.17
C GLU A 94 -0.42 8.88 -5.01
N ASN A 95 -1.44 8.30 -4.38
CA ASN A 95 -2.13 8.92 -3.25
C ASN A 95 -1.41 8.73 -1.91
N ILE A 96 -0.59 7.67 -1.76
CA ILE A 96 0.11 7.36 -0.51
C ILE A 96 1.60 7.69 -0.54
N LYS A 97 2.21 7.97 -1.71
CA LYS A 97 3.65 8.23 -1.85
C LYS A 97 4.15 9.44 -1.05
N GLY A 98 3.30 10.46 -0.90
CA GLY A 98 3.62 11.66 -0.11
C GLY A 98 3.57 11.44 1.40
N ASN A 99 3.01 10.31 1.86
CA ASN A 99 3.01 9.93 3.27
C ASN A 99 4.31 9.20 3.62
N ASN A 100 4.81 9.34 4.84
CA ASN A 100 5.99 8.64 5.32
C ASN A 100 5.71 7.32 6.06
N SER A 101 4.44 6.97 6.17
CA SER A 101 3.96 5.79 6.88
C SER A 101 4.49 4.50 6.26
N LYS A 102 4.79 3.54 7.13
CA LYS A 102 5.15 2.18 6.74
C LYS A 102 3.94 1.47 6.10
N ILE A 103 4.23 0.53 5.20
CA ILE A 103 3.22 -0.18 4.41
C ILE A 103 3.35 -1.68 4.63
N VAL A 104 2.21 -2.34 4.84
CA VAL A 104 2.10 -3.80 4.82
C VAL A 104 1.34 -4.21 3.57
N VAL A 105 1.82 -5.22 2.87
CA VAL A 105 1.13 -5.82 1.71
C VAL A 105 0.77 -7.26 2.04
N GLU A 106 -0.50 -7.60 1.93
CA GLU A 106 -1.04 -8.91 2.24
C GLU A 106 -1.67 -9.51 0.99
N GLY A 107 -1.47 -10.80 0.77
CA GLY A 107 -2.11 -11.56 -0.28
C GLY A 107 -3.02 -12.63 0.31
N HIS A 108 -4.16 -12.84 -0.33
CA HIS A 108 -5.16 -13.83 0.05
C HIS A 108 -5.68 -14.57 -1.19
N THR A 109 -6.07 -15.82 -1.01
CA THR A 109 -6.75 -16.64 -2.01
C THR A 109 -8.14 -17.01 -1.53
N ASP A 110 -8.96 -17.54 -2.42
CA ASP A 110 -10.15 -18.30 -2.04
C ASP A 110 -9.75 -19.71 -1.56
N ALA A 111 -10.72 -20.46 -1.05
CA ALA A 111 -10.54 -21.84 -0.62
C ALA A 111 -10.51 -22.84 -1.78
N ALA A 112 -10.49 -22.37 -3.03
CA ALA A 112 -10.34 -23.25 -4.18
C ALA A 112 -8.99 -23.95 -4.08
N PRO A 113 -8.94 -25.29 -4.17
CA PRO A 113 -7.67 -26.01 -4.08
C PRO A 113 -6.76 -25.57 -5.23
N PHE A 114 -5.76 -24.75 -4.91
CA PHE A 114 -4.65 -24.52 -5.81
C PHE A 114 -3.55 -25.51 -5.44
N LYS A 115 -3.33 -26.48 -6.32
CA LYS A 115 -2.22 -27.42 -6.19
C LYS A 115 -1.59 -27.64 -7.54
N SER A 116 -0.47 -26.97 -7.79
CA SER A 116 0.51 -27.42 -8.77
C SER A 116 1.55 -28.29 -8.06
N ALA A 117 2.49 -28.91 -8.79
CA ALA A 117 3.44 -29.88 -8.23
C ALA A 117 4.15 -29.43 -6.94
N GLN A 118 4.38 -28.13 -6.74
CA GLN A 118 5.03 -27.58 -5.54
C GLN A 118 4.40 -26.26 -5.02
N THR A 119 3.28 -25.81 -5.57
CA THR A 119 2.68 -24.51 -5.22
C THR A 119 1.28 -24.73 -4.63
N THR A 120 1.08 -24.23 -3.42
CA THR A 120 -0.21 -24.19 -2.73
C THR A 120 -0.75 -22.75 -2.67
N ASN A 121 -1.91 -22.57 -2.05
CA ASN A 121 -2.44 -21.23 -1.75
C ASN A 121 -1.49 -20.38 -0.88
N TRP A 122 -0.61 -21.00 -0.09
CA TRP A 122 0.42 -20.28 0.69
C TRP A 122 1.45 -19.60 -0.21
N GLU A 123 2.04 -20.34 -1.14
CA GLU A 123 3.02 -19.79 -2.08
C GLU A 123 2.36 -18.80 -3.05
N LEU A 124 1.13 -19.11 -3.51
CA LEU A 124 0.40 -18.23 -4.44
C LEU A 124 0.06 -16.88 -3.78
N SER A 125 -0.51 -16.88 -2.58
CA SER A 125 -0.86 -15.65 -1.87
C SER A 125 0.37 -14.79 -1.57
N THR A 126 1.47 -15.39 -1.11
CA THR A 126 2.75 -14.71 -0.87
C THR A 126 3.33 -14.11 -2.15
N SER A 127 3.27 -14.87 -3.25
CA SER A 127 3.77 -14.42 -4.55
C SER A 127 2.98 -13.23 -5.09
N ARG A 128 1.64 -13.25 -4.96
CA ARG A 128 0.76 -12.13 -5.32
C ARG A 128 1.02 -10.89 -4.48
N ALA A 129 1.20 -11.04 -3.16
CA ALA A 129 1.58 -9.93 -2.28
C ALA A 129 2.92 -9.31 -2.70
N SER A 130 3.90 -10.15 -3.04
CA SER A 130 5.21 -9.70 -3.53
C SER A 130 5.11 -8.99 -4.88
N ALA A 131 4.26 -9.46 -5.79
CA ALA A 131 4.00 -8.81 -7.06
C ALA A 131 3.34 -7.44 -6.89
N ALA A 132 2.32 -7.34 -6.03
CA ALA A 132 1.71 -6.06 -5.69
C ALA A 132 2.73 -5.08 -5.08
N ARG A 133 3.59 -5.55 -4.16
CA ARG A 133 4.70 -4.73 -3.62
C ARG A 133 5.62 -4.20 -4.73
N ARG A 134 6.02 -5.05 -5.69
CA ARG A 134 6.85 -4.59 -6.84
C ARG A 134 6.16 -3.48 -7.62
N GLU A 135 4.86 -3.60 -7.87
CA GLU A 135 4.11 -2.55 -8.54
C GLU A 135 4.05 -1.25 -7.72
N LEU A 136 3.92 -1.32 -6.39
CA LEU A 136 4.01 -0.13 -5.53
C LEU A 136 5.37 0.57 -5.68
N GLU A 137 6.46 -0.19 -5.65
CA GLU A 137 7.82 0.35 -5.81
C GLU A 137 8.05 0.94 -7.21
N ASN A 138 7.59 0.26 -8.26
CA ASN A 138 7.61 0.78 -9.63
C ASN A 138 6.85 2.11 -9.75
N ASN A 139 5.83 2.32 -8.91
CA ASN A 139 5.07 3.56 -8.81
C ASN A 139 5.61 4.53 -7.73
N SER A 140 6.93 4.49 -7.50
CA SER A 140 7.67 5.44 -6.65
C SER A 140 7.38 5.37 -5.16
N ILE A 141 6.88 4.25 -4.65
CA ILE A 141 6.94 3.97 -3.22
C ILE A 141 8.37 3.59 -2.85
N ASP A 142 8.96 4.33 -1.91
CA ASP A 142 10.27 3.99 -1.34
C ASP A 142 10.26 2.57 -0.76
N PRO A 143 11.13 1.64 -1.22
CA PRO A 143 11.21 0.28 -0.70
C PRO A 143 11.42 0.24 0.83
N GLY A 144 12.09 1.25 1.40
CA GLY A 144 12.27 1.40 2.84
C GLY A 144 10.97 1.64 3.60
N ARG A 145 9.85 1.94 2.93
CA ARG A 145 8.52 2.03 3.55
C ARG A 145 7.82 0.68 3.69
N ILE A 146 8.22 -0.34 2.92
CA ILE A 146 7.62 -1.68 3.03
C ILE A 146 8.07 -2.30 4.36
N ALA A 147 7.13 -2.50 5.27
CA ALA A 147 7.39 -3.14 6.56
C ALA A 147 7.27 -4.66 6.49
N LYS A 148 6.27 -5.17 5.76
CA LYS A 148 5.98 -6.60 5.64
C LYS A 148 5.33 -6.93 4.30
N VAL A 149 5.61 -8.13 3.81
CA VAL A 149 4.86 -8.81 2.75
C VAL A 149 4.40 -10.14 3.31
N VAL A 150 3.10 -10.42 3.27
CA VAL A 150 2.50 -11.58 3.95
C VAL A 150 1.54 -12.30 3.00
N GLY A 151 1.61 -13.62 2.94
CA GLY A 151 0.58 -14.45 2.31
C GLY A 151 -0.25 -15.16 3.38
N TYR A 152 -1.57 -15.07 3.29
CA TYR A 152 -2.51 -15.70 4.22
C TYR A 152 -3.21 -16.94 3.65
N ALA A 153 -2.92 -17.32 2.40
CA ALA A 153 -3.69 -18.33 1.68
C ALA A 153 -5.21 -18.04 1.80
N ASP A 154 -5.98 -19.06 2.16
CA ASP A 154 -7.42 -19.06 2.40
C ASP A 154 -7.80 -18.95 3.90
N GLN A 155 -6.84 -18.58 4.76
CA GLN A 155 -7.06 -18.55 6.22
C GLN A 155 -7.75 -17.27 6.71
N ASP A 156 -7.78 -16.21 5.90
CA ASP A 156 -8.45 -14.93 6.20
C ASP A 156 -9.33 -14.51 5.00
N LEU A 157 -10.53 -15.07 4.95
CA LEU A 157 -11.50 -14.89 3.86
C LEU A 157 -12.25 -13.55 4.00
N PHE A 158 -12.44 -12.85 2.88
CA PHE A 158 -13.23 -11.62 2.83
C PHE A 158 -14.73 -11.88 3.00
N ILE A 159 -15.20 -13.01 2.45
CA ILE A 159 -16.56 -13.55 2.59
C ILE A 159 -16.46 -14.95 3.23
N PRO A 160 -16.35 -15.04 4.58
CA PRO A 160 -16.18 -16.32 5.26
C PRO A 160 -17.31 -17.33 5.01
N GLN A 161 -18.52 -16.82 4.76
CA GLN A 161 -19.71 -17.65 4.51
C GLN A 161 -19.71 -18.28 3.11
N ASN A 162 -18.86 -17.79 2.20
CA ASN A 162 -18.67 -18.35 0.87
C ASN A 162 -17.16 -18.44 0.56
N PRO A 163 -16.46 -19.50 1.04
CA PRO A 163 -15.02 -19.62 0.88
C PRO A 163 -14.49 -19.62 -0.56
N MET A 164 -15.34 -19.99 -1.52
CA MET A 164 -15.01 -20.02 -2.95
C MET A 164 -15.30 -18.69 -3.67
N ASP A 165 -15.82 -17.68 -2.97
CA ASP A 165 -16.16 -16.39 -3.56
C ASP A 165 -14.92 -15.73 -4.17
N ALA A 166 -15.06 -15.20 -5.39
CA ALA A 166 -13.99 -14.52 -6.08
C ALA A 166 -13.35 -13.41 -5.24
N ARG A 167 -14.15 -12.69 -4.44
CA ARG A 167 -13.68 -11.57 -3.62
C ARG A 167 -12.70 -11.99 -2.51
N ASN A 168 -12.62 -13.28 -2.18
CA ASN A 168 -11.60 -13.80 -1.26
C ASN A 168 -10.19 -13.72 -1.86
N ARG A 169 -10.07 -13.79 -3.19
CA ARG A 169 -8.83 -13.51 -3.91
C ARG A 169 -8.61 -12.01 -3.93
N ARG A 170 -7.76 -11.53 -3.02
CA ARG A 170 -7.52 -10.09 -2.84
C ARG A 170 -6.10 -9.79 -2.43
N ILE A 171 -5.71 -8.54 -2.69
CA ILE A 171 -4.54 -7.91 -2.07
C ILE A 171 -5.03 -6.88 -1.07
N SER A 172 -4.43 -6.89 0.12
CA SER A 172 -4.59 -5.81 1.09
C SER A 172 -3.33 -4.97 1.14
N ILE A 173 -3.49 -3.65 1.15
CA ILE A 173 -2.43 -2.67 1.40
C ILE A 173 -2.82 -1.91 2.64
N ILE A 174 -1.97 -1.95 3.67
CA ILE A 174 -2.22 -1.26 4.93
C ILE A 174 -1.17 -0.16 5.07
N VAL A 175 -1.64 1.09 5.09
CA VAL A 175 -0.80 2.25 5.41
C VAL A 175 -0.87 2.46 6.91
N LEU A 176 0.22 2.10 7.60
CA LEU A 176 0.27 2.11 9.06
C LEU A 176 0.20 3.53 9.60
N GLN A 177 -0.59 3.75 10.64
CA GLN A 177 -0.60 5.04 11.31
C GLN A 177 0.80 5.33 11.89
N PRO A 178 1.35 6.53 11.66
CA PRO A 178 2.62 6.88 12.26
C PRO A 178 2.45 6.92 13.78
N LYS A 179 3.35 6.25 14.51
CA LYS A 179 3.52 6.44 15.95
C LYS A 179 3.93 7.89 16.26
#